data_AF-J2L2E8-F1
#
_entry.id   AF-J2L2E8-F1
#
_cell.length_a   1.000
_cell.length_b   1.000
_cell.length_c   1.000
_cell.angle_alpha   90.00
_cell.angle_beta   90.00
_cell.angle_gamma   90.00
#
_symmetry.space_group_name_H-M   'P 1'
#
loop_
_entity.id
_entity.type
_entity.pdbx_description
1 polymer ?
#
loop_
_entity_poly.entity_id
_entity_poly.type
_entity_poly.pdbx_seq_one_letter_code
_entity_poly.pdbx_strand_id
1 'polypeptide(L)'
;MFDTKADNVPDDSVPARISDETFFVHVSRLKALRTFLSQSAVPYRPSTGEHLTIGKIYELQYDRNGRAPSASEWDYVDNQIQEIYTILNVSQRKAFLATETPWLVPILALVLLILGLADLLTLVAINTLGWNNPLIFGGYVLFSTSLGALGALGSLSLNAVMVPQTDIQFDTTNKRLVATRIIAGALFGCILSLPFGYGSFRFFIISYNTFTGSGTQQQTPLTFAQGLLLLLPFVFGYSTSAILLVLQKFSEGLERFFGQSGRLPLEGRLAPAGENGEPPPPARSGPSPAKGRPAPAGQNGEPPPATRSGQLPARGRPAPAGPSREPPPAATSGETRV
;
A
#
# COMPACT_ATOMS: atom_id res chain seq x y z
N MET A 1 0.44 52.61 -48.80
CA MET A 1 1.64 51.92 -48.29
C MET A 1 1.14 51.02 -47.17
N PHE A 2 0.73 49.79 -47.51
CA PHE A 2 0.11 48.87 -46.56
C PHE A 2 1.23 48.01 -45.97
N ASP A 3 1.43 48.18 -44.67
CA ASP A 3 2.37 47.43 -43.86
C ASP A 3 1.88 45.99 -43.76
N THR A 4 2.53 45.10 -44.49
CA THR A 4 2.16 43.68 -44.56
C THR A 4 2.78 43.03 -43.34
N LYS A 5 2.02 42.97 -42.25
CA LYS A 5 2.37 42.24 -41.03
C LYS A 5 2.58 40.79 -41.44
N ALA A 6 3.85 40.37 -41.49
CA ALA A 6 4.23 39.00 -41.80
C ALA A 6 3.58 38.08 -40.76
N ASP A 7 2.61 37.29 -41.21
CA ASP A 7 2.12 36.15 -40.46
C ASP A 7 3.31 35.22 -40.21
N ASN A 8 3.72 35.14 -38.94
CA ASN A 8 4.58 34.08 -38.44
C ASN A 8 3.82 32.76 -38.58
N VAL A 9 3.88 32.17 -39.77
CA VAL A 9 3.56 30.75 -39.95
C VAL A 9 4.55 29.99 -39.07
N PRO A 10 4.11 29.28 -38.03
CA PRO A 10 5.01 28.48 -37.22
C PRO A 10 5.67 27.47 -38.15
N ASP A 11 7.00 27.51 -38.18
CA ASP A 11 7.81 26.60 -38.98
C ASP A 11 7.47 25.15 -38.54
N ASP A 12 6.74 24.42 -39.39
CA ASP A 12 6.36 23.01 -39.17
C ASP A 12 7.60 22.07 -39.19
N SER A 13 8.82 22.63 -39.29
CA SER A 13 10.08 21.89 -39.21
C SER A 13 10.66 21.74 -37.81
N VAL A 14 10.03 22.28 -36.76
CA VAL A 14 10.51 22.06 -35.39
C VAL A 14 10.54 20.56 -35.11
N PRO A 15 11.72 19.95 -34.88
CA PRO A 15 11.82 18.51 -34.71
C PRO A 15 10.93 18.10 -33.53
N ALA A 16 10.05 17.13 -33.77
CA ALA A 16 9.12 16.55 -32.81
C ALA A 16 9.81 15.74 -31.69
N ARG A 17 11.08 16.05 -31.39
CA ARG A 17 11.94 15.28 -30.51
C ARG A 17 12.36 16.12 -29.31
N ILE A 18 12.01 15.65 -28.11
CA ILE A 18 12.28 16.34 -26.84
C ILE A 18 13.21 15.50 -25.97
N SER A 19 14.20 16.14 -25.33
CA SER A 19 15.22 15.47 -24.49
C SER A 19 14.88 15.40 -23.01
N ASP A 20 13.86 16.12 -22.56
CA ASP A 20 13.44 16.14 -21.16
C ASP A 20 12.59 14.91 -20.79
N GLU A 21 13.16 14.02 -19.96
CA GLU A 21 12.49 12.82 -19.47
C GLU A 21 11.29 13.16 -18.59
N THR A 22 11.38 14.23 -17.79
CA THR A 22 10.29 14.65 -16.89
C THR A 22 9.09 15.14 -17.67
N PHE A 23 9.32 15.97 -18.70
CA PHE A 23 8.28 16.40 -19.63
C PHE A 23 7.60 15.19 -20.30
N PHE A 24 8.39 14.21 -20.75
CA PHE A 24 7.84 13.04 -21.41
C PHE A 24 7.00 12.15 -20.47
N VAL A 25 7.34 12.10 -19.17
CA VAL A 25 6.49 11.46 -18.15
C VAL A 25 5.14 12.16 -18.05
N HIS A 26 5.10 13.50 -18.04
CA HIS A 26 3.84 14.26 -18.04
C HIS A 26 3.02 14.04 -19.31
N VAL A 27 3.66 14.05 -20.49
CA VAL A 27 3.00 13.74 -21.77
C VAL A 27 2.44 12.31 -21.77
N SER A 28 3.21 11.33 -21.29
CA SER A 28 2.76 9.93 -21.20
C SER A 28 1.56 9.79 -20.26
N ARG A 29 1.57 10.52 -19.15
CA ARG A 29 0.44 10.61 -18.21
C ARG A 29 -0.79 11.22 -18.85
N LEU A 30 -0.64 12.33 -19.57
CA LEU A 30 -1.73 12.95 -20.32
C LEU A 30 -2.33 11.98 -21.36
N LYS A 31 -1.47 11.24 -22.09
CA LYS A 31 -1.89 10.20 -23.04
C LYS A 31 -2.72 9.12 -22.35
N ALA A 32 -2.22 8.58 -21.23
CA ALA A 32 -2.91 7.56 -20.45
C ALA A 32 -4.26 8.07 -19.91
N LEU A 33 -4.31 9.30 -19.41
CA LEU A 33 -5.52 9.93 -18.86
C LEU A 33 -6.61 10.08 -19.93
N ARG A 34 -6.24 10.46 -21.15
CA ARG A 34 -7.17 10.54 -22.28
C ARG A 34 -7.66 9.17 -22.72
N THR A 35 -6.78 8.17 -22.81
CA THR A 35 -7.18 6.79 -23.09
C THR A 35 -8.17 6.31 -22.03
N PHE A 36 -7.91 6.59 -20.76
CA PHE A 36 -8.81 6.26 -19.66
C PHE A 36 -10.17 6.97 -19.77
N LEU A 37 -10.20 8.27 -20.11
CA LEU A 37 -11.46 8.99 -20.36
C LEU A 37 -12.27 8.35 -21.49
N SER A 38 -11.61 7.99 -22.60
CA SER A 38 -12.26 7.37 -23.74
C SER A 38 -12.86 6.00 -23.39
N GLN A 39 -12.17 5.22 -22.55
CA GLN A 39 -12.66 3.93 -22.06
C GLN A 39 -13.79 4.08 -21.03
N SER A 40 -13.76 5.15 -20.23
CA SER A 40 -14.74 5.41 -19.18
C SER A 40 -16.02 6.10 -19.68
N ALA A 41 -16.14 6.34 -20.99
CA ALA A 41 -17.27 7.02 -21.65
C ALA A 41 -17.63 8.38 -21.02
N VAL A 42 -16.65 9.09 -20.46
CA VAL A 42 -16.87 10.43 -19.89
C VAL A 42 -16.90 11.43 -21.04
N PRO A 43 -17.99 12.18 -21.22
CA PRO A 43 -18.06 13.19 -22.27
C PRO A 43 -17.07 14.31 -21.97
N TYR A 44 -15.94 14.30 -22.67
CA TYR A 44 -14.96 15.36 -22.62
C TYR A 44 -15.26 16.39 -23.72
N ARG A 45 -15.71 17.57 -23.32
CA ARG A 45 -15.85 18.72 -24.22
C ARG A 45 -14.75 19.71 -23.84
N PRO A 46 -13.68 19.84 -24.65
CA PRO A 46 -12.62 20.79 -24.34
C PRO A 46 -13.23 22.19 -24.25
N SER A 47 -12.95 22.89 -23.15
CA SER A 47 -13.50 24.21 -22.88
C SER A 47 -12.98 25.26 -23.88
N THR A 48 -11.81 25.00 -24.45
CA THR A 48 -11.13 25.87 -25.41
C THR A 48 -11.23 25.21 -26.78
N GLY A 49 -11.72 25.93 -27.79
CA GLY A 49 -11.92 25.44 -29.17
C GLY A 49 -10.65 25.00 -29.92
N GLU A 50 -9.55 24.74 -29.22
CA GLU A 50 -8.29 24.20 -29.73
C GLU A 50 -8.35 22.67 -29.85
N HIS A 51 -9.18 22.17 -30.75
CA HIS A 51 -9.05 20.78 -31.21
C HIS A 51 -7.75 20.56 -32.03
N LEU A 52 -7.05 21.63 -32.40
CA LEU A 52 -5.91 21.60 -33.33
C LEU A 52 -4.53 21.34 -32.70
N THR A 53 -4.33 21.48 -31.39
CA THR A 53 -2.98 21.42 -30.76
C THR A 53 -2.65 20.07 -30.11
N ILE A 54 -3.66 19.26 -29.77
CA ILE A 54 -3.42 17.97 -29.11
C ILE A 54 -2.67 17.00 -30.03
N GLY A 55 -2.97 17.00 -31.34
CA GLY A 55 -2.28 16.14 -32.31
C GLY A 55 -0.75 16.34 -32.28
N LYS A 56 -0.31 17.62 -32.23
CA LYS A 56 1.12 17.97 -32.21
C LYS A 56 1.84 17.44 -30.97
N ILE A 57 1.20 17.38 -29.81
CA ILE A 57 1.79 16.83 -28.58
C ILE A 57 1.83 15.30 -28.61
N TYR A 58 0.89 14.66 -29.29
CA TYR A 58 0.91 13.20 -29.44
C TYR A 58 2.07 12.72 -30.32
N GLU A 59 2.47 13.54 -31.29
CA GLU A 59 3.59 13.30 -32.19
C GLU A 59 4.97 13.48 -31.53
N LEU A 60 5.03 14.11 -30.35
CA LEU A 60 6.28 14.29 -29.62
C LEU A 60 6.87 12.92 -29.19
N GLN A 61 8.12 12.71 -29.57
CA GLN A 61 8.92 11.54 -29.23
C GLN A 61 10.06 11.94 -28.29
N TYR A 62 10.37 11.05 -27.35
CA TYR A 62 11.55 11.20 -26.52
C TYR A 62 12.80 10.87 -27.34
N ASP A 63 13.75 11.79 -27.37
CA ASP A 63 15.09 11.58 -27.92
C ASP A 63 16.11 12.26 -27.01
N ARG A 64 17.15 11.53 -26.57
CA ARG A 64 18.21 12.11 -25.73
C ARG A 64 18.89 13.32 -26.37
N ASN A 65 18.92 13.37 -27.70
CA ASN A 65 19.49 14.48 -28.47
C ASN A 65 18.43 15.48 -28.96
N GLY A 66 17.20 15.37 -28.44
CA GLY A 66 16.11 16.29 -28.74
C GLY A 66 16.33 17.68 -28.16
N ARG A 67 15.43 18.60 -28.53
CA ARG A 67 15.41 19.95 -27.94
C ARG A 67 14.82 19.92 -26.54
N ALA A 68 15.08 20.98 -25.77
CA ALA A 68 14.34 21.24 -24.55
C ALA A 68 12.86 21.58 -24.87
N PRO A 69 11.92 21.20 -23.99
CA PRO A 69 10.53 21.62 -24.10
C PRO A 69 10.43 23.14 -23.92
N SER A 70 9.51 23.78 -24.65
CA SER A 70 9.25 25.21 -24.46
C SER A 70 8.35 25.44 -23.24
N ALA A 71 8.41 26.64 -22.65
CA ALA A 71 7.56 27.00 -21.51
C ALA A 71 6.06 26.85 -21.84
N SER A 72 5.67 27.24 -23.05
CA SER A 72 4.28 27.09 -23.52
C SER A 72 3.84 25.62 -23.65
N GLU A 73 4.75 24.71 -23.99
CA GLU A 73 4.45 23.28 -24.05
C GLU A 73 4.23 22.69 -22.66
N TRP A 74 5.06 23.11 -21.69
CA TRP A 74 4.88 22.75 -20.28
C TRP A 74 3.54 23.24 -19.74
N ASP A 75 3.28 24.54 -19.89
CA ASP A 75 2.02 25.15 -19.43
C ASP A 75 0.83 24.47 -20.09
N TYR A 76 0.91 24.15 -21.38
CA TYR A 76 -0.17 23.45 -22.07
C TYR A 76 -0.40 22.05 -21.50
N VAL A 77 0.65 21.23 -21.34
CA VAL A 77 0.51 19.86 -20.82
C VAL A 77 -0.04 19.88 -19.40
N ASP A 78 0.45 20.75 -18.54
CA ASP A 78 -0.03 20.85 -17.16
C ASP A 78 -1.47 21.37 -17.08
N ASN A 79 -1.82 22.39 -17.86
CA ASN A 79 -3.20 22.88 -17.93
C ASN A 79 -4.17 21.81 -18.43
N GLN A 80 -3.79 21.03 -19.45
CA GLN A 80 -4.63 19.93 -19.95
C GLN A 80 -4.79 18.80 -18.93
N ILE A 81 -3.71 18.44 -18.23
CA ILE A 81 -3.78 17.47 -17.13
C ILE A 81 -4.75 17.98 -16.06
N GLN A 82 -4.60 19.23 -15.60
CA GLN A 82 -5.46 19.81 -14.58
C GLN A 82 -6.93 19.87 -15.03
N GLU A 83 -7.20 20.35 -16.25
CA GLU A 83 -8.55 20.42 -16.82
C GLU A 83 -9.21 19.05 -16.81
N ILE A 84 -8.54 18.02 -17.34
CA ILE A 84 -9.07 16.65 -17.33
C ILE A 84 -9.29 16.16 -15.89
N TYR A 85 -8.32 16.36 -14.98
CA TYR A 85 -8.46 15.94 -13.59
C TYR A 85 -9.66 16.59 -12.89
N THR A 86 -9.99 17.85 -13.18
CA THR A 86 -11.17 18.50 -12.58
C THR A 86 -12.48 17.85 -13.00
N ILE A 87 -12.54 17.28 -14.22
CA ILE A 87 -13.72 16.60 -14.77
C ILE A 87 -13.88 15.19 -14.19
N LEU A 88 -12.77 14.50 -13.84
CA LEU A 88 -12.86 13.16 -13.27
C LEU A 88 -13.50 13.18 -11.87
N ASN A 89 -14.46 12.28 -11.66
CA ASN A 89 -15.00 11.99 -10.33
C ASN A 89 -13.97 11.30 -9.43
N VAL A 90 -14.17 11.35 -8.11
CA VAL A 90 -13.25 10.73 -7.13
C VAL A 90 -13.01 9.24 -7.40
N SER A 91 -14.04 8.50 -7.80
CA SER A 91 -13.93 7.07 -8.17
C SER A 91 -13.08 6.86 -9.42
N GLN A 92 -13.21 7.73 -10.43
CA GLN A 92 -12.45 7.66 -11.68
C GLN A 92 -10.99 8.04 -11.49
N ARG A 93 -10.71 9.06 -10.67
CA ARG A 93 -9.33 9.41 -10.29
C ARG A 93 -8.64 8.22 -9.63
N LYS A 94 -9.34 7.52 -8.73
CA LYS A 94 -8.82 6.30 -8.10
C LYS A 94 -8.54 5.19 -9.10
N ALA A 95 -9.47 4.93 -10.03
CA ALA A 95 -9.28 3.93 -11.06
C ALA A 95 -8.10 4.26 -12.00
N PHE A 96 -7.94 5.53 -12.38
CA PHE A 96 -6.81 5.99 -13.16
C PHE A 96 -5.48 5.80 -12.41
N LEU A 97 -5.40 6.25 -11.15
CA LEU A 97 -4.21 6.09 -10.32
C LEU A 97 -3.87 4.61 -10.07
N ALA A 98 -4.87 3.75 -9.91
CA ALA A 98 -4.65 2.31 -9.82
C ALA A 98 -4.03 1.76 -11.12
N THR A 99 -4.37 2.33 -12.27
CA THR A 99 -3.78 1.99 -13.58
C THR A 99 -2.35 2.52 -13.73
N GLU A 100 -2.01 3.64 -13.07
CA GLU A 100 -0.64 4.18 -13.00
C GLU A 100 0.28 3.40 -12.03
N THR A 101 -0.23 2.41 -11.30
CA THR A 101 0.61 1.58 -10.42
C THR A 101 1.75 0.98 -11.24
N PRO A 102 3.03 1.17 -10.83
CA PRO A 102 4.15 0.67 -11.60
C PRO A 102 4.01 -0.82 -11.84
N TRP A 103 4.03 -1.24 -13.11
CA TRP A 103 4.06 -2.66 -13.52
C TRP A 103 5.16 -3.47 -12.82
N LEU A 104 6.17 -2.79 -12.28
CA LEU A 104 7.21 -3.36 -11.44
C LEU A 104 6.68 -4.01 -10.16
N VAL A 105 5.59 -3.52 -9.55
CA VAL A 105 5.04 -4.06 -8.29
C VAL A 105 4.54 -5.50 -8.47
N PRO A 106 3.63 -5.82 -9.42
CA PRO A 106 3.17 -7.19 -9.62
C PRO A 106 4.29 -8.12 -10.11
N ILE A 107 5.23 -7.63 -10.91
CA ILE A 107 6.38 -8.43 -11.34
C ILE A 107 7.30 -8.75 -10.17
N LEU A 108 7.59 -7.78 -9.31
CA LEU A 108 8.40 -8.02 -8.13
C LEU A 108 7.73 -9.03 -7.20
N ALA A 109 6.41 -8.95 -7.02
CA ALA A 109 5.65 -9.94 -6.26
C ALA A 109 5.76 -11.35 -6.87
N LEU A 110 5.65 -11.45 -8.20
CA LEU A 110 5.82 -12.72 -8.92
C LEU A 110 7.24 -13.28 -8.76
N VAL A 111 8.27 -12.43 -8.90
CA VAL A 111 9.67 -12.82 -8.74
C VAL A 111 9.93 -13.33 -7.32
N LEU A 112 9.44 -12.64 -6.29
CA LEU A 112 9.59 -13.06 -4.89
C LEU A 112 8.85 -14.37 -4.59
N LEU A 113 7.68 -14.57 -5.19
CA LEU A 113 6.93 -15.82 -5.08
C LEU A 113 7.70 -16.98 -5.71
N ILE A 114 8.21 -16.79 -6.94
CA ILE A 114 9.02 -17.80 -7.63
C ILE A 114 10.30 -18.09 -6.84
N LEU A 115 10.96 -17.06 -6.31
CA LEU A 115 12.17 -17.21 -5.50
C LEU A 115 11.90 -18.03 -4.23
N GLY A 116 10.82 -17.73 -3.50
CA GLY A 116 10.43 -18.49 -2.31
C GLY A 116 10.07 -19.94 -2.60
N LEU A 117 9.38 -20.21 -3.72
CA LEU A 117 9.06 -21.56 -4.15
C LEU A 117 10.30 -22.34 -4.60
N ALA A 118 11.18 -21.70 -5.38
CA ALA A 118 12.42 -22.29 -5.85
C ALA A 118 13.35 -22.62 -4.68
N ASP A 119 13.45 -21.74 -3.68
CA ASP A 119 14.21 -22.00 -2.46
C ASP A 119 13.66 -23.21 -1.69
N LEU A 120 12.34 -23.28 -1.49
CA LEU A 120 11.70 -24.42 -0.84
C LEU A 120 12.00 -25.74 -1.56
N LEU A 121 11.87 -25.77 -2.89
CA LEU A 121 12.17 -26.94 -3.71
C LEU A 121 13.65 -27.34 -3.62
N THR A 122 14.54 -26.35 -3.66
CA THR A 122 15.99 -26.56 -3.56
C THR A 122 16.34 -27.17 -2.20
N LEU A 123 15.73 -26.70 -1.13
CA LEU A 123 15.96 -27.22 0.23
C LEU A 123 15.44 -28.63 0.43
N VAL A 124 14.30 -28.96 -0.17
CA VAL A 124 13.80 -30.34 -0.21
C VAL A 124 14.82 -31.25 -0.92
N ALA A 125 15.35 -30.83 -2.07
CA ALA A 125 16.36 -31.59 -2.80
C ALA A 125 17.71 -31.70 -2.04
N ILE A 126 18.14 -30.64 -1.35
CA ILE A 126 19.35 -30.67 -0.50
C ILE A 126 19.16 -31.67 0.65
N ASN A 127 17.97 -31.70 1.24
CA ASN A 127 17.65 -32.62 2.32
C ASN A 127 17.59 -34.08 1.86
N THR A 128 17.09 -34.38 0.66
CA THR A 128 17.13 -35.75 0.09
C THR A 128 18.55 -36.24 -0.15
N LEU A 129 19.49 -35.33 -0.45
CA LEU A 129 20.90 -35.64 -0.64
C LEU A 129 21.68 -35.80 0.69
N GLY A 130 21.03 -35.59 1.84
CA GLY A 130 21.66 -35.73 3.16
C GLY A 130 22.65 -34.61 3.51
N TRP A 131 22.51 -33.43 2.89
CA TRP A 131 23.42 -32.31 3.08
C TRP A 131 23.19 -31.56 4.41
N ASN A 132 24.21 -30.81 4.85
CA ASN A 132 24.35 -30.27 6.20
C ASN A 132 23.25 -29.27 6.64
N ASN A 133 22.99 -29.23 7.95
CA ASN A 133 22.07 -28.29 8.63
C ASN A 133 22.23 -26.77 8.36
N PRO A 134 23.44 -26.17 8.17
CA PRO A 134 23.56 -24.73 7.97
C PRO A 134 23.00 -24.26 6.61
N LEU A 135 22.97 -25.12 5.59
CA LEU A 135 22.34 -24.78 4.30
C LEU A 135 20.82 -24.65 4.46
N ILE A 136 20.20 -25.52 5.26
CA ILE A 136 18.77 -25.45 5.58
C ILE A 136 18.44 -24.17 6.33
N PHE A 137 19.31 -23.73 7.23
CA PHE A 137 19.16 -22.44 7.90
C PHE A 137 19.29 -21.25 6.92
N GLY A 138 20.30 -21.26 6.04
CA GLY A 138 20.48 -20.21 5.04
C GLY A 138 19.29 -20.09 4.09
N GLY A 139 18.77 -21.21 3.61
CA GLY A 139 17.56 -21.22 2.78
C GLY A 139 16.32 -20.76 3.56
N TYR A 140 16.15 -21.17 4.82
CA TYR A 140 15.06 -20.63 5.65
C TYR A 140 15.10 -19.09 5.78
N VAL A 141 16.29 -18.49 5.92
CA VAL A 141 16.45 -17.03 5.91
C VAL A 141 16.03 -16.44 4.57
N LEU A 142 16.42 -17.05 3.45
CA LEU A 142 16.01 -16.60 2.11
C LEU A 142 14.50 -16.73 1.89
N PHE A 143 13.91 -17.87 2.27
CA PHE A 143 12.48 -18.14 2.24
C PHE A 143 11.69 -17.11 3.05
N SER A 144 12.05 -16.91 4.31
CA SER A 144 11.35 -16.00 5.23
C SER A 144 11.48 -14.53 4.80
N THR A 145 12.65 -14.14 4.28
CA THR A 145 12.87 -12.81 3.70
C THR A 145 11.98 -12.59 2.47
N SER A 146 11.89 -13.59 1.58
CA SER A 146 11.07 -13.52 0.37
C SER A 146 9.57 -13.43 0.70
N LEU A 147 9.09 -14.26 1.63
CA LEU A 147 7.70 -14.21 2.10
C LEU A 147 7.38 -12.90 2.83
N GLY A 148 8.31 -12.39 3.65
CA GLY A 148 8.14 -11.10 4.33
C GLY A 148 8.05 -9.93 3.35
N ALA A 149 8.91 -9.90 2.34
CA ALA A 149 8.84 -8.92 1.25
C ALA A 149 7.52 -9.03 0.47
N LEU A 150 7.08 -10.25 0.17
CA LEU A 150 5.81 -10.51 -0.51
C LEU A 150 4.60 -10.05 0.32
N GLY A 151 4.62 -10.27 1.64
CA GLY A 151 3.61 -9.75 2.57
C GLY A 151 3.52 -8.24 2.53
N ALA A 152 4.67 -7.55 2.57
CA ALA A 152 4.71 -6.08 2.48
C ALA A 152 4.19 -5.56 1.13
N LEU A 153 4.48 -6.24 0.02
CA LEU A 153 3.90 -5.92 -1.28
C LEU A 153 2.38 -6.13 -1.31
N GLY A 154 1.88 -7.19 -0.67
CA GLY A 154 0.44 -7.42 -0.52
C GLY A 154 -0.25 -6.29 0.24
N SER A 155 0.35 -5.86 1.35
CA SER A 155 -0.12 -4.71 2.15
C SER A 155 -0.12 -3.42 1.33
N LEU A 156 0.96 -3.16 0.59
CA LEU A 156 1.08 -2.00 -0.29
C LEU A 156 0.00 -2.00 -1.37
N SER A 157 -0.22 -3.13 -2.02
CA SER A 157 -1.20 -3.28 -3.11
C SER A 157 -2.63 -3.07 -2.60
N LEU A 158 -2.97 -3.64 -1.44
CA LEU A 158 -4.31 -3.43 -0.86
C LEU A 158 -4.51 -1.99 -0.38
N ASN A 159 -3.49 -1.38 0.23
CA ASN A 159 -3.58 0.02 0.66
C ASN A 159 -3.67 0.99 -0.53
N ALA A 160 -2.98 0.70 -1.64
CA ALA A 160 -3.06 1.48 -2.88
C ALA A 160 -4.48 1.50 -3.46
N VAL A 161 -5.24 0.42 -3.30
CA VAL A 161 -6.61 0.29 -3.80
C VAL A 161 -7.65 0.81 -2.80
N MET A 162 -7.44 0.58 -1.50
CA MET A 162 -8.47 0.79 -0.47
C MET A 162 -8.44 2.17 0.17
N VAL A 163 -7.27 2.81 0.31
CA VAL A 163 -7.15 4.05 1.10
C VAL A 163 -7.23 5.28 0.17
N PRO A 164 -8.13 6.25 0.44
CA PRO A 164 -8.08 7.56 -0.22
C PRO A 164 -6.72 8.23 0.06
N GLN A 165 -6.02 8.70 -0.98
CA GLN A 165 -4.64 9.25 -0.95
C GLN A 165 -4.42 10.53 -0.11
N THR A 166 -5.23 10.79 0.91
CA THR A 166 -5.04 11.95 1.80
C THR A 166 -3.90 11.74 2.80
N ASP A 167 -3.49 10.49 3.08
CA ASP A 167 -2.38 10.20 3.97
C ASP A 167 -1.06 10.04 3.19
N ILE A 168 -0.17 11.03 3.35
CA ILE A 168 1.20 11.11 2.80
C ILE A 168 2.01 9.83 3.08
N GLN A 169 1.66 9.07 4.11
CA GLN A 169 2.33 7.82 4.50
C GLN A 169 2.08 6.63 3.57
N PHE A 170 1.14 6.77 2.64
CA PHE A 170 0.79 5.75 1.66
C PHE A 170 1.03 6.19 0.23
N ASP A 171 1.91 7.18 0.01
CA ASP A 171 2.30 7.57 -1.33
C ASP A 171 3.10 6.45 -2.01
N THR A 172 2.41 5.70 -2.86
CA THR A 172 2.98 4.63 -3.70
C THR A 172 3.81 5.17 -4.86
N THR A 173 3.75 6.48 -5.12
CA THR A 173 4.51 7.15 -6.18
C THR A 173 6.00 7.26 -5.82
N ASN A 174 6.31 7.36 -4.52
CA ASN A 174 7.68 7.46 -4.05
C ASN A 174 8.36 6.08 -3.99
N LYS A 175 9.19 5.78 -5.00
CA LYS A 175 9.98 4.54 -5.09
C LYS A 175 10.80 4.24 -3.82
N ARG A 176 11.31 5.28 -3.14
CA ARG A 176 12.09 5.11 -1.91
C ARG A 176 11.21 4.63 -0.75
N LEU A 177 10.00 5.19 -0.62
CA LEU A 177 9.06 4.79 0.43
C LEU A 177 8.58 3.35 0.21
N VAL A 178 8.29 2.99 -1.03
CA VAL A 178 7.96 1.61 -1.43
C VAL A 178 9.10 0.65 -1.09
N ALA A 179 10.34 0.98 -1.48
CA ALA A 179 11.52 0.15 -1.18
C ALA A 179 11.74 -0.03 0.34
N THR A 180 11.66 1.05 1.12
CA THR A 180 11.80 1.00 2.58
C THR A 180 10.75 0.08 3.21
N ARG A 181 9.50 0.14 2.76
CA ARG A 181 8.43 -0.73 3.28
C ARG A 181 8.66 -2.20 2.94
N ILE A 182 9.13 -2.50 1.73
CA ILE A 182 9.46 -3.87 1.32
C ILE A 182 10.63 -4.42 2.15
N ILE A 183 11.70 -3.63 2.33
CA ILE A 183 12.86 -4.00 3.15
C ILE A 183 12.43 -4.24 4.60
N ALA A 184 11.62 -3.34 5.18
CA ALA A 184 11.11 -3.50 6.53
C ALA A 184 10.28 -4.78 6.67
N GLY A 185 9.40 -5.08 5.72
CA GLY A 185 8.61 -6.31 5.74
C GLY A 185 9.45 -7.59 5.59
N ALA A 186 10.49 -7.55 4.77
CA ALA A 186 11.45 -8.63 4.65
C ALA A 186 12.20 -8.88 5.97
N LEU A 187 12.68 -7.81 6.62
CA LEU A 187 13.37 -7.86 7.91
C LEU A 187 12.46 -8.34 9.03
N PHE A 188 11.24 -7.80 9.13
CA PHE A 188 10.27 -8.25 10.14
C PHE A 188 9.86 -9.70 9.92
N GLY A 189 9.57 -10.08 8.67
CA GLY A 189 9.27 -11.45 8.29
C GLY A 189 10.39 -12.40 8.70
N CYS A 190 11.65 -12.06 8.42
CA CYS A 190 12.81 -12.88 8.78
C CYS A 190 13.05 -12.93 10.30
N ILE A 191 13.22 -11.78 10.96
CA ILE A 191 13.66 -11.69 12.35
C ILE A 191 12.61 -12.25 13.31
N LEU A 192 11.34 -11.90 13.11
CA LEU A 192 10.27 -12.31 14.03
C LEU A 192 9.83 -13.75 13.80
N SER A 193 9.99 -14.30 12.59
CA SER A 193 9.66 -15.70 12.33
C SER A 193 10.73 -16.66 12.81
N LEU A 194 12.01 -16.24 12.89
CA LEU A 194 13.12 -17.10 13.26
C LEU A 194 12.90 -17.94 14.53
N PRO A 195 12.49 -17.37 15.69
CA PRO A 195 12.31 -18.16 16.92
C PRO A 195 11.16 -19.18 16.88
N PHE A 196 10.16 -18.97 16.02
CA PHE A 196 8.93 -19.79 16.01
C PHE A 196 8.82 -20.69 14.77
N GLY A 197 9.26 -20.21 13.62
CA GLY A 197 9.06 -20.82 12.31
C GLY A 197 10.17 -21.78 11.90
N TYR A 198 11.42 -21.58 12.35
CA TYR A 198 12.54 -22.42 11.91
C TYR A 198 12.35 -23.91 12.28
N GLY A 199 11.88 -24.19 13.49
CA GLY A 199 11.62 -25.57 13.93
C GLY A 199 10.56 -26.27 13.09
N SER A 200 9.44 -25.59 12.83
CA SER A 200 8.37 -26.11 11.97
C SER A 200 8.80 -26.26 10.51
N PHE A 201 9.58 -25.31 10.00
CA PHE A 201 10.15 -25.38 8.66
C PHE A 201 11.09 -26.56 8.49
N ARG A 202 12.00 -26.78 9.45
CA ARG A 202 12.90 -27.94 9.43
C ARG A 202 12.12 -29.25 9.50
N PHE A 203 11.11 -29.32 10.36
CA PHE A 203 10.24 -30.49 10.45
C PHE A 203 9.51 -30.76 9.13
N PHE A 204 9.01 -29.70 8.46
CA PHE A 204 8.39 -29.79 7.14
C PHE A 204 9.32 -30.40 6.10
N ILE A 205 10.56 -29.89 6.00
CA ILE A 205 11.55 -30.38 5.03
C ILE A 205 11.93 -31.85 5.31
N ILE A 206 12.14 -32.22 6.58
CA ILE A 206 12.48 -33.60 6.97
C ILE A 206 11.33 -34.56 6.68
N SER A 207 10.09 -34.17 7.01
CA SER A 207 8.90 -35.01 6.85
C SER A 207 8.60 -35.34 5.39
N TYR A 208 9.01 -34.48 4.46
CA TYR A 208 8.85 -34.72 3.03
C TYR A 208 9.61 -35.96 2.55
N ASN A 209 10.83 -36.21 3.05
CA ASN A 209 11.61 -37.38 2.66
C ASN A 209 11.02 -38.69 3.19
N THR A 210 10.37 -38.65 4.34
CA THR A 210 9.66 -39.81 4.90
C THR A 210 8.40 -40.15 4.08
N PHE A 211 7.82 -39.17 3.38
CA PHE A 211 6.64 -39.37 2.55
C PHE A 211 6.93 -40.14 1.26
N THR A 212 8.14 -39.99 0.69
CA THR A 212 8.54 -40.64 -0.57
C THR A 212 9.24 -42.00 -0.37
N GLY A 213 9.62 -42.33 0.86
CA GLY A 213 10.19 -43.63 1.24
C GLY A 213 9.12 -44.67 1.59
N SER A 214 9.00 -45.72 0.78
CA SER A 214 8.11 -46.86 1.01
C SER A 214 8.46 -47.61 2.31
N GLY A 215 7.69 -47.41 3.38
CA GLY A 215 7.74 -48.26 4.58
C GLY A 215 7.00 -47.70 5.79
N THR A 216 5.72 -48.04 5.92
CA THR A 216 4.97 -48.32 7.17
C THR A 216 5.24 -47.52 8.47
N GLN A 217 5.75 -46.29 8.44
CA GLN A 217 5.78 -45.42 9.62
C GLN A 217 4.60 -44.45 9.62
N GLN A 218 3.93 -44.43 10.77
CA GLN A 218 2.79 -43.59 11.12
C GLN A 218 3.03 -42.14 10.70
N GLN A 219 2.33 -41.75 9.64
CA GLN A 219 2.29 -40.39 9.12
C GLN A 219 1.76 -39.49 10.24
N THR A 220 2.59 -38.58 10.75
CA THR A 220 2.06 -37.41 11.46
C THR A 220 1.62 -36.44 10.37
N PRO A 221 0.30 -36.27 10.13
CA PRO A 221 -0.16 -35.34 9.11
C PRO A 221 0.39 -33.95 9.43
N LEU A 222 0.77 -33.23 8.37
CA LEU A 222 1.17 -31.83 8.47
C LEU A 222 0.06 -31.08 9.21
N THR A 223 0.36 -30.66 10.43
CA THR A 223 -0.68 -30.04 11.26
C THR A 223 -0.99 -28.67 10.67
N PHE A 224 -2.26 -28.28 10.70
CA PHE A 224 -2.68 -26.94 10.28
C PHE A 224 -1.82 -25.83 10.94
N ALA A 225 -1.40 -26.05 12.19
CA ALA A 225 -0.48 -25.18 12.92
C ALA A 225 0.89 -25.03 12.25
N GLN A 226 1.47 -26.09 11.69
CA GLN A 226 2.73 -26.02 10.94
C GLN A 226 2.56 -25.19 9.66
N GLY A 227 1.48 -25.40 8.91
CA GLY A 227 1.18 -24.60 7.73
C GLY A 227 1.04 -23.10 8.04
N LEU A 228 0.38 -22.76 9.15
CA LEU A 228 0.30 -21.38 9.65
C LEU A 228 1.67 -20.80 10.02
N LEU A 229 2.53 -21.58 10.67
CA LEU A 229 3.88 -21.15 11.05
C LEU A 229 4.79 -20.93 9.83
N LEU A 230 4.57 -21.65 8.73
CA LEU A 230 5.25 -21.38 7.45
C LEU A 230 4.77 -20.07 6.80
N LEU A 231 3.51 -19.67 7.02
CA LEU A 231 2.95 -18.41 6.51
C LEU A 231 3.29 -17.20 7.40
N LEU A 232 3.80 -17.43 8.61
CA LEU A 232 4.12 -16.39 9.59
C LEU A 232 5.00 -15.25 9.05
N PRO A 233 6.07 -15.48 8.26
CA PRO A 233 6.87 -14.39 7.69
C PRO A 233 6.04 -13.48 6.77
N PHE A 234 5.11 -14.05 5.99
CA PHE A 234 4.20 -13.29 5.14
C PHE A 234 3.24 -12.45 5.97
N VAL A 235 2.66 -13.01 7.04
CA VAL A 235 1.75 -12.27 7.93
C VAL A 235 2.47 -11.08 8.56
N PHE A 236 3.70 -11.27 9.07
CA PHE A 236 4.48 -10.17 9.62
C PHE A 236 4.86 -9.11 8.59
N GLY A 237 5.26 -9.54 7.39
CA GLY A 237 5.48 -8.65 6.26
C GLY A 237 4.24 -7.82 5.91
N TYR A 238 3.07 -8.45 5.90
CA TYR A 238 1.80 -7.80 5.64
C TYR A 238 1.41 -6.77 6.71
N SER A 239 1.73 -7.05 7.98
CA SER A 239 1.49 -6.14 9.10
C SER A 239 2.44 -4.94 9.16
N THR A 240 3.46 -4.84 8.29
CA THR A 240 4.46 -3.75 8.30
C THR A 240 3.80 -2.36 8.29
N SER A 241 2.77 -2.13 7.48
CA SER A 241 2.07 -0.84 7.43
C SER A 241 1.43 -0.46 8.77
N ALA A 242 0.82 -1.43 9.46
CA ALA A 242 0.23 -1.22 10.77
C ALA A 242 1.31 -1.02 11.85
N ILE A 243 2.40 -1.78 11.78
CA ILE A 243 3.53 -1.66 12.71
C ILE A 243 4.19 -0.29 12.58
N LEU A 244 4.40 0.21 11.36
CA LEU A 244 4.97 1.55 11.15
C LEU A 244 4.06 2.65 11.73
N LEU A 245 2.74 2.52 11.58
CA LEU A 245 1.79 3.44 12.21
C LEU A 245 1.88 3.39 13.73
N VAL A 246 1.96 2.19 14.32
CA VAL A 246 2.11 2.02 15.77
C VAL A 246 3.45 2.59 16.24
N LEU A 247 4.55 2.33 15.53
CA LEU A 247 5.87 2.87 15.86
C LEU A 247 5.90 4.40 15.78
N GLN A 248 5.25 4.98 14.78
CA GLN A 248 5.15 6.43 14.69
C GLN A 248 4.31 6.99 15.85
N LYS A 249 3.16 6.40 16.16
CA LYS A 249 2.33 6.82 17.30
C LYS A 249 3.05 6.64 18.63
N PHE A 250 3.85 5.59 18.74
CA PHE A 250 4.71 5.36 19.89
C PHE A 250 5.82 6.42 19.97
N SER A 251 6.46 6.77 18.86
CA SER A 251 7.47 7.85 18.82
C SER A 251 6.86 9.21 19.19
N GLU A 252 5.70 9.57 18.65
CA GLU A 252 4.95 10.77 19.03
C GLU A 252 4.56 10.73 20.52
N GLY A 253 4.22 9.55 21.04
CA GLY A 253 3.94 9.33 22.45
C GLY A 253 5.17 9.51 23.34
N LEU A 254 6.33 8.99 22.91
CA LEU A 254 7.61 9.15 23.60
C LEU A 254 8.06 10.61 23.58
N GLU A 255 7.95 11.30 22.45
CA GLU A 255 8.27 12.73 22.33
C GLU A 255 7.40 13.58 23.26
N ARG A 256 6.10 13.25 23.37
CA ARG A 256 5.19 13.88 24.34
C ARG A 256 5.55 13.55 25.78
N PHE A 257 5.93 12.30 26.05
CA PHE A 257 6.32 11.85 27.39
C PHE A 257 7.64 12.47 27.86
N PHE A 258 8.60 12.65 26.95
CA PHE A 258 9.89 13.30 27.21
C PHE A 258 9.86 14.83 27.04
N GLY A 259 8.68 15.43 26.80
CA GLY A 259 8.50 16.88 26.83
C GLY A 259 9.04 17.64 25.61
N GLN A 260 9.32 16.97 24.48
CA GLN A 260 9.61 17.64 23.21
C GLN A 260 8.33 18.14 22.53
N SER A 261 7.50 18.89 23.26
CA SER A 261 6.38 19.64 22.67
C SER A 261 6.83 21.09 22.50
N GLY A 262 7.51 21.42 21.40
CA GLY A 262 7.76 22.83 21.07
C GLY A 262 9.00 23.12 20.24
N ARG A 263 8.95 22.88 18.93
CA ARG A 263 9.38 23.92 17.98
C ARG A 263 8.18 24.30 17.14
N LEU A 264 7.58 25.43 17.53
CA LEU A 264 6.51 26.11 16.81
C LEU A 264 6.92 26.42 15.36
N PRO A 265 5.94 26.63 14.46
CA PRO A 265 6.20 27.23 13.15
C PRO A 265 6.82 28.62 13.37
N LEU A 266 8.04 28.81 12.90
CA LEU A 266 8.63 30.14 12.76
C LEU A 266 8.01 30.80 11.51
N GLU A 267 6.78 31.27 11.66
CA GLU A 267 6.23 32.30 10.79
C GLU A 267 5.46 33.29 11.67
N GLY A 268 6.12 34.42 11.93
CA GLY A 268 5.58 35.46 12.79
C GLY A 268 6.64 36.35 13.39
N ARG A 269 7.13 37.31 12.58
CA ARG A 269 7.66 38.61 13.03
C ARG A 269 9.15 38.68 13.40
N LEU A 270 9.99 38.68 12.37
CA LEU A 270 11.18 39.53 12.35
C LEU A 270 10.95 40.64 11.32
N ALA A 271 10.30 41.72 11.77
CA ALA A 271 10.50 43.05 11.20
C ALA A 271 11.55 43.76 12.07
N PRO A 272 12.49 44.52 11.50
CA PRO A 272 13.59 45.11 12.24
C PRO A 272 13.12 46.35 12.98
N ALA A 273 13.40 46.43 14.28
CA ALA A 273 13.36 47.66 15.06
C ALA A 273 14.66 47.65 15.87
N GLY A 274 15.63 48.53 15.64
CA GLY A 274 15.43 49.97 15.57
C GLY A 274 15.54 50.48 17.00
N GLU A 275 16.74 50.95 17.36
CA GLU A 275 17.04 51.72 18.56
C GLU A 275 15.92 52.73 18.86
N ASN A 276 15.45 52.76 20.11
CA ASN A 276 15.42 53.95 20.97
C ASN A 276 14.47 53.76 22.17
N GLY A 277 15.05 53.90 23.37
CA GLY A 277 14.50 54.40 24.65
C GLY A 277 13.08 54.01 25.10
N GLU A 278 12.95 53.28 26.22
CA GLU A 278 12.52 53.81 27.54
C GLU A 278 12.19 52.64 28.50
N PRO A 279 12.63 52.65 29.78
CA PRO A 279 12.41 51.54 30.71
C PRO A 279 11.09 51.67 31.49
N PRO A 280 10.33 50.58 31.75
CA PRO A 280 9.18 50.63 32.64
C PRO A 280 9.58 50.56 34.14
N PRO A 281 8.85 51.26 35.04
CA PRO A 281 9.19 51.39 36.47
C PRO A 281 8.76 50.17 37.33
N PRO A 282 9.28 50.05 38.58
CA PRO A 282 9.15 48.85 39.41
C PRO A 282 7.88 48.80 40.29
N ALA A 283 7.56 47.57 40.71
CA ALA A 283 6.38 47.12 41.44
C ALA A 283 6.08 47.81 42.79
N ARG A 284 4.79 47.86 43.17
CA ARG A 284 4.35 48.07 44.56
C ARG A 284 3.13 47.21 44.95
N SER A 285 3.29 46.64 46.13
CA SER A 285 2.47 45.77 46.99
C SER A 285 1.11 46.31 47.47
N GLY A 286 0.15 45.40 47.74
CA GLY A 286 -0.91 45.60 48.75
C GLY A 286 -2.13 44.66 48.65
N PRO A 287 -2.88 44.36 49.75
CA PRO A 287 -3.35 42.99 50.06
C PRO A 287 -4.89 42.75 50.21
N SER A 288 -5.23 41.44 50.35
CA SER A 288 -6.45 40.69 50.81
C SER A 288 -7.51 41.41 51.69
N PRO A 289 -8.80 40.93 51.86
CA PRO A 289 -9.13 39.57 52.38
C PRO A 289 -10.50 38.93 52.00
N ALA A 290 -10.71 37.72 52.52
CA ALA A 290 -11.85 36.81 52.41
C ALA A 290 -13.14 37.19 53.18
N LYS A 291 -14.32 36.70 52.72
CA LYS A 291 -15.46 36.17 53.52
C LYS A 291 -16.70 35.90 52.64
N GLY A 292 -17.41 34.78 52.85
CA GLY A 292 -18.83 34.66 52.45
C GLY A 292 -19.29 33.25 52.06
N ARG A 293 -19.93 32.56 53.01
CA ARG A 293 -20.53 31.21 52.97
C ARG A 293 -22.00 31.29 52.42
N PRO A 294 -22.85 30.23 52.53
CA PRO A 294 -23.15 29.13 51.61
C PRO A 294 -24.58 29.14 50.99
N ALA A 295 -24.94 28.07 50.26
CA ALA A 295 -26.24 27.74 49.64
C ALA A 295 -27.45 27.63 50.60
N PRO A 296 -28.68 27.54 50.03
CA PRO A 296 -29.60 26.49 50.45
C PRO A 296 -30.37 25.78 49.30
N ALA A 297 -30.99 24.67 49.68
CA ALA A 297 -31.60 23.61 48.88
C ALA A 297 -33.13 23.75 48.68
N GLY A 298 -33.66 22.91 47.79
CA GLY A 298 -35.07 22.51 47.67
C GLY A 298 -35.57 22.57 46.22
N GLN A 299 -36.34 21.64 45.66
CA GLN A 299 -36.88 20.35 46.10
C GLN A 299 -37.64 19.77 44.88
N ASN A 300 -37.70 18.43 44.81
CA ASN A 300 -38.77 17.59 44.22
C ASN A 300 -38.78 17.27 42.71
N GLY A 301 -38.79 15.95 42.45
CA GLY A 301 -39.06 15.33 41.15
C GLY A 301 -38.50 13.90 41.05
N GLU A 302 -39.13 12.97 41.78
CA GLU A 302 -38.81 11.55 42.02
C GLU A 302 -39.10 10.60 40.79
N PRO A 303 -38.93 9.24 40.83
CA PRO A 303 -37.83 8.54 40.15
C PRO A 303 -38.29 7.32 39.27
N PRO A 304 -37.59 6.15 39.12
CA PRO A 304 -37.35 5.44 37.85
C PRO A 304 -38.20 4.13 37.70
N PRO A 305 -37.89 3.19 36.77
CA PRO A 305 -37.07 2.05 37.22
C PRO A 305 -36.18 1.37 36.16
N ALA A 306 -35.25 0.57 36.67
CA ALA A 306 -34.51 -0.46 35.96
C ALA A 306 -35.30 -1.79 35.88
N THR A 307 -35.16 -2.53 34.78
CA THR A 307 -35.54 -3.95 34.64
C THR A 307 -34.56 -4.56 33.62
N ARG A 308 -33.58 -5.41 33.96
CA ARG A 308 -33.59 -6.81 34.43
C ARG A 308 -34.08 -7.82 33.38
N SER A 309 -33.12 -8.60 32.89
CA SER A 309 -33.11 -10.05 32.57
C SER A 309 -34.13 -10.67 31.59
N GLY A 310 -33.61 -11.58 30.75
CA GLY A 310 -34.34 -12.57 29.95
C GLY A 310 -34.71 -12.03 28.57
N GLN A 311 -34.60 -12.73 27.45
CA GLN A 311 -34.63 -14.17 27.17
C GLN A 311 -34.11 -14.39 25.74
N LEU A 312 -33.40 -15.50 25.53
CA LEU A 312 -33.25 -16.16 24.24
C LEU A 312 -34.63 -16.49 23.63
N PRO A 313 -34.69 -16.65 22.30
CA PRO A 313 -35.32 -17.84 21.77
C PRO A 313 -34.37 -18.61 20.85
N ALA A 314 -34.04 -19.82 21.29
CA ALA A 314 -33.70 -20.94 20.43
C ALA A 314 -34.99 -21.74 20.14
N ARG A 315 -35.26 -22.01 18.87
CA ARG A 315 -36.12 -23.08 18.27
C ARG A 315 -36.60 -22.54 16.93
N GLY A 316 -36.56 -23.25 15.82
CA GLY A 316 -36.30 -24.63 15.42
C GLY A 316 -36.58 -24.63 13.90
N ARG A 317 -36.37 -25.65 13.08
CA ARG A 317 -35.94 -27.03 13.15
C ARG A 317 -35.56 -27.35 11.67
N PRO A 318 -34.74 -28.37 11.40
CA PRO A 318 -34.32 -28.76 10.06
C PRO A 318 -35.28 -29.79 9.43
N ALA A 319 -35.18 -29.96 8.11
CA ALA A 319 -35.33 -31.22 7.31
C ALA A 319 -35.98 -30.95 5.93
N PRO A 320 -35.88 -31.85 4.92
CA PRO A 320 -35.18 -33.14 4.92
C PRO A 320 -34.19 -33.34 3.73
N ALA A 321 -33.18 -34.18 3.98
CA ALA A 321 -32.60 -35.02 2.95
C ALA A 321 -33.61 -36.11 2.57
N GLY A 322 -33.90 -36.25 1.28
CA GLY A 322 -34.64 -37.38 0.73
C GLY A 322 -33.68 -38.42 0.14
N PRO A 323 -33.81 -39.72 0.50
CA PRO A 323 -33.11 -40.82 -0.13
C PRO A 323 -33.99 -41.49 -1.21
N SER A 324 -33.38 -41.98 -2.29
CA SER A 324 -33.93 -43.02 -3.17
C SER A 324 -32.75 -43.72 -3.87
N ARG A 325 -32.41 -44.93 -3.43
CA ARG A 325 -32.66 -46.25 -4.09
C ARG A 325 -31.75 -46.45 -5.32
N GLU A 326 -30.66 -47.20 -5.22
CA GLU A 326 -30.46 -48.69 -5.24
C GLU A 326 -29.76 -49.11 -6.57
N PRO A 327 -29.07 -50.28 -6.63
CA PRO A 327 -27.87 -50.51 -7.44
C PRO A 327 -28.10 -51.57 -8.57
N PRO A 328 -27.10 -52.38 -9.00
CA PRO A 328 -26.44 -52.40 -10.32
C PRO A 328 -26.88 -53.57 -11.24
N PRO A 329 -26.21 -53.78 -12.40
CA PRO A 329 -25.56 -55.08 -12.65
C PRO A 329 -24.13 -54.91 -13.22
N ALA A 330 -23.11 -55.56 -12.67
CA ALA A 330 -22.64 -56.93 -12.95
C ALA A 330 -21.83 -57.10 -14.27
N ALA A 331 -20.53 -57.37 -14.08
CA ALA A 331 -19.66 -58.32 -14.78
C ALA A 331 -19.41 -58.23 -16.30
N THR A 332 -18.14 -57.98 -16.67
CA THR A 332 -17.29 -58.81 -17.57
C THR A 332 -15.85 -58.28 -17.40
N SER A 333 -14.90 -58.96 -16.74
CA SER A 333 -14.13 -60.15 -17.16
C SER A 333 -13.54 -60.04 -18.59
N GLY A 334 -12.22 -60.20 -18.69
CA GLY A 334 -11.43 -60.30 -19.92
C GLY A 334 -10.49 -59.10 -20.10
N GLU A 335 -9.21 -59.24 -20.41
CA GLU A 335 -8.42 -60.42 -20.71
C GLU A 335 -6.95 -59.97 -20.75
N THR A 336 -6.09 -60.66 -20.01
CA THR A 336 -4.63 -60.51 -20.12
C THR A 336 -4.14 -61.36 -21.28
N ARG A 337 -3.53 -60.74 -22.29
CA ARG A 337 -2.69 -61.33 -23.35
C ARG A 337 -1.99 -60.15 -24.02
N VAL A 338 -0.68 -60.09 -24.26
CA VAL A 338 0.43 -61.06 -24.36
C VAL A 338 1.65 -60.43 -23.73
#